data_AF-A0A9P5WEN2-F1
#
_entry.id   AF-A0A9P5WEN2-F1
#
_cell.length_a   1.000
_cell.length_b   1.000
_cell.length_c   1.000
_cell.angle_alpha   90.00
_cell.angle_beta   90.00
_cell.angle_gamma   90.00
#
_symmetry.space_group_name_H-M   'P 1'
#
loop_
_entity.id
_entity.type
_entity.pdbx_description
1 polymer ?
#
loop_
_entity_poly.entity_id
_entity_poly.type
_entity_poly.pdbx_seq_one_letter_code
_entity_poly.pdbx_strand_id
1 'polypeptide(L)'
;MDTLNQYVDYSHHGVDLACLLFEMVFNRMELPWVCILGPISMVILYMFLAWVYFAARGEWLYSFLDWSKGPIAAAWYIGLLCIFALLFVLQRYIHRGRDYALRRRRAVVAAYDSSNAVEDVKPSEKC
;
A
#
# COMPACT_ATOMS: atom_id res chain seq x y z
N MET A 1 -3.70 29.45 -3.31
CA MET A 1 -3.79 28.37 -2.31
C MET A 1 -3.03 28.87 -1.10
N ASP A 2 -3.73 29.15 -0.01
CA ASP A 2 -3.16 29.89 1.12
C ASP A 2 -2.31 28.95 2.00
N THR A 3 -1.41 29.53 2.79
CA THR A 3 -0.45 28.79 3.63
C THR A 3 -1.13 27.78 4.55
N LEU A 4 -2.31 28.12 5.08
CA LEU A 4 -3.12 27.24 5.91
C LEU A 4 -3.57 25.99 5.15
N ASN A 5 -4.05 26.13 3.91
CA ASN A 5 -4.53 25.00 3.10
C ASN A 5 -3.39 24.06 2.73
N GLN A 6 -2.21 24.60 2.40
CA GLN A 6 -1.02 23.78 2.14
C GLN A 6 -0.59 22.98 3.39
N TYR A 7 -0.61 23.62 4.56
CA TYR A 7 -0.28 22.96 5.81
C TYR A 7 -1.24 21.80 6.11
N VAL A 8 -2.54 22.02 5.94
CA VAL A 8 -3.58 20.99 6.14
C VAL A 8 -3.37 19.83 5.16
N ASP A 9 -3.15 20.10 3.87
CA ASP A 9 -2.93 19.05 2.88
C ASP A 9 -1.67 18.21 3.17
N TYR A 10 -0.55 18.86 3.53
CA TYR A 10 0.66 18.13 3.90
C TYR A 10 0.48 17.33 5.18
N SER A 11 -0.28 17.85 6.14
CA SER A 11 -0.57 17.17 7.39
C SER A 11 -1.46 15.93 7.16
N HIS A 12 -2.47 16.01 6.28
CA HIS A 12 -3.27 14.84 5.89
C HIS A 12 -2.40 13.74 5.26
N HIS A 13 -1.58 14.09 4.28
CA HIS A 13 -0.67 13.11 3.66
C HIS A 13 0.36 12.55 4.65
N GLY A 14 0.82 13.37 5.60
CA GLY A 14 1.75 12.94 6.65
C GLY A 14 1.13 11.93 7.61
N VAL A 15 -0.13 12.16 8.02
CA VAL A 15 -0.88 11.22 8.86
C VAL A 15 -1.15 9.92 8.10
N ASP A 16 -1.57 10.00 6.84
CA ASP A 16 -1.79 8.82 5.99
C ASP A 16 -0.51 7.99 5.86
N LEU A 17 0.64 8.65 5.63
CA LEU A 17 1.94 7.98 5.59
C LEU A 17 2.28 7.31 6.93
N ALA A 18 2.03 7.98 8.06
CA ALA A 18 2.29 7.42 9.38
C ALA A 18 1.41 6.18 9.65
N CYS A 19 0.13 6.25 9.33
CA CYS A 19 -0.80 5.12 9.43
C CYS A 19 -0.37 3.96 8.53
N LEU A 20 -0.01 4.24 7.27
CA LEU A 20 0.46 3.25 6.32
C LEU A 20 1.74 2.56 6.81
N LEU A 21 2.71 3.31 7.35
CA LEU A 21 3.94 2.75 7.91
C LEU A 21 3.66 1.89 9.14
N PHE A 22 2.76 2.33 10.02
CA PHE A 22 2.32 1.55 11.18
C PHE A 22 1.71 0.21 10.73
N GLU A 23 0.76 0.24 9.80
CA GLU A 23 0.17 -0.97 9.24
C GLU A 23 1.23 -1.85 8.57
N MET A 24 2.12 -1.28 7.77
CA MET A 24 3.18 -2.05 7.09
C MET A 24 4.08 -2.81 8.08
N VAL A 25 4.39 -2.21 9.23
CA VAL A 25 5.24 -2.82 10.26
C VAL A 25 4.49 -3.89 11.06
N PHE A 26 3.24 -3.65 11.45
CA PHE A 26 2.52 -4.51 12.40
C PHE A 26 1.51 -5.48 11.77
N ASN A 27 0.99 -5.19 10.59
CA ASN A 27 0.01 -6.03 9.90
C ASN A 27 0.65 -7.36 9.46
N ARG A 28 -0.02 -8.49 9.59
CA ARG A 28 0.51 -9.80 9.12
C ARG A 28 0.08 -10.18 7.70
N MET A 29 -0.59 -9.27 6.99
CA MET A 29 -1.05 -9.52 5.64
C MET A 29 0.13 -9.89 4.72
N GLU A 30 0.04 -11.04 4.08
CA GLU A 30 0.89 -11.36 2.94
C GLU A 30 0.35 -10.60 1.73
N LEU A 31 1.23 -9.92 1.01
CA LEU A 31 0.84 -9.20 -0.20
C LEU A 31 1.07 -10.14 -1.39
N PRO A 32 0.08 -10.81 -1.99
CA PRO A 32 0.25 -11.59 -3.21
C PRO A 32 0.39 -10.68 -4.44
N TRP A 33 0.98 -11.19 -5.52
CA TRP A 33 1.22 -10.37 -6.72
C TRP A 33 -0.07 -9.86 -7.37
N VAL A 34 -1.17 -10.61 -7.26
CA VAL A 34 -2.48 -10.22 -7.78
C VAL A 34 -2.99 -8.92 -7.17
N CYS A 35 -2.56 -8.55 -5.95
CA CYS A 35 -2.95 -7.29 -5.32
C CYS A 35 -2.44 -6.05 -6.06
N ILE A 36 -1.47 -6.19 -6.99
CA ILE A 36 -1.04 -5.06 -7.84
C ILE A 36 -2.16 -4.56 -8.75
N LEU A 37 -3.15 -5.41 -9.07
CA LEU A 37 -4.28 -5.03 -9.91
C LEU A 37 -5.09 -3.91 -9.27
N GLY A 38 -5.24 -3.89 -7.94
CA GLY A 38 -5.94 -2.84 -7.22
C GLY A 38 -5.41 -1.42 -7.51
N PRO A 39 -4.16 -1.08 -7.14
CA PRO A 39 -3.59 0.24 -7.38
C PRO A 39 -3.49 0.56 -8.88
N ILE A 40 -3.16 -0.41 -9.73
CA ILE A 40 -3.10 -0.19 -11.19
C ILE A 40 -4.46 0.16 -11.77
N SER A 41 -5.50 -0.61 -11.44
CA SER A 41 -6.87 -0.33 -11.85
C SER A 41 -7.34 1.03 -11.33
N MET A 42 -7.00 1.38 -10.09
CA MET A 42 -7.38 2.68 -9.53
C MET A 42 -6.74 3.83 -10.30
N VAL A 43 -5.44 3.76 -10.58
CA VAL A 43 -4.75 4.79 -11.38
C VAL A 43 -5.40 4.93 -12.75
N ILE A 44 -5.67 3.82 -13.45
CA ILE A 44 -6.30 3.84 -14.77
C ILE A 44 -7.68 4.52 -14.70
N LEU A 45 -8.53 4.11 -13.76
CA LEU A 45 -9.86 4.69 -13.58
C LEU A 45 -9.78 6.19 -13.24
N TYR A 46 -8.82 6.58 -12.40
CA TYR A 46 -8.59 7.97 -12.03
C TYR A 46 -8.09 8.82 -13.21
N MET A 47 -7.29 8.23 -14.11
CA MET A 47 -6.89 8.90 -15.35
C MET A 47 -8.10 9.14 -16.27
N PHE A 48 -9.03 8.20 -16.39
CA PHE A 48 -10.29 8.44 -17.12
C PHE A 48 -11.15 9.51 -16.44
N LEU A 49 -11.21 9.52 -15.11
CA LEU A 49 -11.92 10.55 -14.35
C LEU A 49 -11.38 11.96 -14.66
N ALA A 50 -10.06 12.12 -14.83
CA ALA A 50 -9.47 13.41 -15.21
C ALA A 50 -10.01 13.94 -16.55
N TRP A 51 -10.27 13.06 -17.53
CA TRP A 51 -10.89 13.42 -18.80
C TRP A 51 -12.37 13.77 -18.65
N VAL A 52 -13.11 13.01 -17.85
CA VAL A 52 -14.51 13.33 -17.54
C VAL A 52 -14.61 14.69 -16.86
N TYR A 53 -13.72 14.98 -15.92
CA TYR A 53 -13.63 16.28 -15.25
C TYR A 53 -13.35 17.40 -16.26
N PHE A 54 -12.38 17.21 -17.14
CA PHE A 54 -12.08 18.18 -18.21
C PHE A 54 -13.30 18.43 -19.11
N ALA A 55 -14.00 17.39 -19.52
CA ALA A 55 -15.21 17.51 -20.33
C ALA A 55 -16.34 18.28 -19.61
N ALA A 56 -16.46 18.11 -18.29
CA ALA A 56 -17.49 18.76 -17.48
C ALA A 56 -17.16 20.21 -17.09
N ARG A 57 -15.88 20.55 -16.91
CA ARG A 57 -15.42 21.83 -16.33
C ARG A 57 -14.67 22.73 -17.30
N GLY A 58 -14.19 22.19 -18.42
CA GLY A 58 -13.36 22.91 -19.38
C GLY A 58 -11.92 23.15 -18.91
N GLU A 59 -11.53 22.59 -17.76
CA GLU A 59 -10.20 22.73 -17.17
C GLU A 59 -9.69 21.37 -16.68
N TRP A 60 -8.37 21.18 -16.66
CA TRP A 60 -7.76 19.93 -16.23
C TRP A 60 -7.74 19.79 -14.72
N LEU A 61 -8.08 18.59 -14.22
CA LEU A 61 -8.07 18.28 -12.79
C LEU A 61 -6.69 18.55 -12.16
N TYR A 62 -5.62 18.25 -12.90
CA TYR A 62 -4.26 18.62 -12.55
C TYR A 62 -3.58 19.27 -13.73
N SER A 63 -2.85 20.35 -13.47
CA SER A 63 -2.15 21.10 -14.52
C SER A 63 -1.08 20.27 -15.24
N PHE A 64 -0.52 19.23 -14.62
CA PHE A 64 0.46 18.34 -15.27
C PHE A 64 -0.19 17.30 -16.21
N LEU A 65 -1.50 17.10 -16.12
CA LEU A 65 -2.27 16.25 -17.05
C LEU A 65 -2.79 17.03 -18.26
N ASP A 66 -2.50 18.32 -18.33
CA ASP A 66 -2.97 19.20 -19.40
C ASP A 66 -2.32 18.87 -20.75
N TRP A 67 -3.12 18.34 -21.67
CA TRP A 67 -2.67 17.97 -23.02
C TRP A 67 -2.29 19.15 -23.91
N SER A 68 -2.59 20.39 -23.52
CA SER A 68 -2.02 21.58 -24.17
C SER A 68 -0.49 21.60 -24.08
N LYS A 69 0.09 20.89 -23.09
CA LYS A 69 1.54 20.72 -22.88
C LYS A 69 2.14 19.59 -23.73
N GLY A 70 1.35 18.96 -24.59
CA GLY A 70 1.81 17.98 -25.57
C GLY A 70 2.42 16.71 -24.93
N PRO A 71 3.58 16.22 -25.43
CA PRO A 71 4.16 14.94 -25.00
C PRO A 71 4.46 14.82 -23.51
N ILE A 72 4.71 15.94 -22.82
CA ILE A 72 4.97 15.96 -21.38
C ILE A 72 3.75 15.46 -20.60
N ALA A 73 2.54 15.83 -21.03
CA ALA A 73 1.31 15.34 -20.42
C ALA A 73 1.22 13.81 -20.55
N ALA A 74 1.44 13.27 -21.75
CA ALA A 74 1.44 11.82 -21.98
C ALA A 74 2.46 11.08 -21.10
N ALA A 75 3.64 11.65 -20.88
CA ALA A 75 4.65 11.08 -20.00
C ALA A 75 4.17 11.00 -18.54
N TRP A 76 3.34 11.94 -18.06
CA TRP A 76 2.77 11.87 -16.71
C TRP A 76 1.78 10.72 -16.53
N TYR A 77 0.95 10.41 -17.53
CA TYR A 77 0.02 9.28 -17.46
C TYR A 77 0.78 7.94 -17.29
N ILE A 78 1.83 7.74 -18.09
CA ILE A 78 2.67 6.53 -18.00
C ILE A 78 3.52 6.56 -16.73
N GLY A 79 4.09 7.71 -16.39
CA GLY A 79 4.95 7.89 -15.22
C GLY A 79 4.23 7.56 -13.92
N LEU A 80 2.98 8.02 -13.74
CA LEU A 80 2.17 7.69 -12.58
C LEU A 80 1.92 6.18 -12.47
N LEU A 81 1.57 5.51 -13.58
CA LEU A 81 1.39 4.06 -13.59
C LEU A 81 2.65 3.33 -13.12
N CYS A 82 3.82 3.74 -13.62
CA CYS A 82 5.11 3.19 -13.23
C CYS A 82 5.45 3.46 -11.75
N ILE A 83 5.17 4.67 -11.25
CA ILE A 83 5.41 5.04 -9.85
C ILE A 83 4.58 4.14 -8.92
N PHE A 84 3.28 3.97 -9.18
CA PHE A 84 2.42 3.13 -8.36
C PHE A 84 2.82 1.65 -8.43
N ALA A 85 3.21 1.15 -9.60
CA ALA A 85 3.77 -0.20 -9.74
C ALA A 85 5.04 -0.38 -8.90
N LEU A 86 5.95 0.60 -8.94
CA LEU A 86 7.19 0.59 -8.17
C LEU A 86 6.93 0.62 -6.65
N LEU A 87 6.00 1.46 -6.20
CA LEU A 87 5.61 1.54 -4.78
C LEU A 87 5.00 0.22 -4.30
N PHE A 88 4.18 -0.45 -5.11
CA PHE A 88 3.68 -1.79 -4.78
C PHE A 88 4.82 -2.80 -4.62
N VAL A 89 5.79 -2.80 -5.55
CA VAL A 89 6.96 -3.68 -5.47
C VAL A 89 7.77 -3.40 -4.20
N LEU A 90 8.01 -2.12 -3.89
CA LEU A 90 8.68 -1.71 -2.67
C LEU A 90 7.95 -2.21 -1.41
N GLN A 91 6.63 -1.98 -1.33
CA GLN A 91 5.80 -2.43 -0.23
C GLN A 91 5.87 -3.95 -0.07
N ARG A 92 5.79 -4.70 -1.17
CA ARG A 92 5.94 -6.16 -1.16
C ARG A 92 7.27 -6.59 -0.54
N TYR A 93 8.38 -5.97 -0.94
CA TYR A 93 9.69 -6.31 -0.41
C TYR A 93 9.84 -5.97 1.06
N ILE A 94 9.25 -4.86 1.53
CA ILE A 94 9.24 -4.53 2.96
C ILE A 94 8.47 -5.59 3.76
N HIS A 95 7.30 -6.03 3.30
CA HIS A 95 6.54 -7.11 3.95
C HIS A 95 7.36 -8.41 4.02
N ARG A 96 8.01 -8.81 2.92
CA ARG A 96 8.88 -10.00 2.89
C ARG A 96 10.09 -9.88 3.80
N GLY A 97 10.69 -8.69 3.88
CA GLY A 97 11.82 -8.38 4.76
C GLY A 97 11.42 -8.48 6.23
N ARG A 98 10.27 -7.90 6.60
CA ARG A 98 9.69 -8.03 7.95
C ARG A 98 9.43 -9.49 8.30
N ASP A 99 8.75 -10.23 7.41
CA ASP A 99 8.45 -11.64 7.66
C ASP A 99 9.73 -12.47 7.79
N TYR A 100 10.79 -12.12 7.06
CA TYR A 100 12.12 -12.71 7.25
C TYR A 100 12.67 -12.47 8.64
N ALA A 101 12.72 -11.21 9.09
CA ALA A 101 13.25 -10.86 10.40
C ALA A 101 12.51 -11.59 11.53
N LEU A 102 11.20 -11.85 11.36
CA LEU A 102 10.37 -12.50 12.36
C LEU A 102 10.33 -14.05 12.26
N ARG A 103 10.94 -14.67 11.24
CA ARG A 103 10.88 -16.15 11.04
C ARG A 103 11.35 -16.93 12.27
N ARG A 104 12.46 -16.52 12.90
CA ARG A 104 13.01 -17.21 14.09
C ARG A 104 12.06 -17.14 15.29
N ARG A 105 11.45 -15.97 15.53
CA ARG A 105 10.49 -15.80 16.64
C ARG A 105 9.24 -16.65 16.42
N ARG A 106 8.76 -16.74 15.17
CA ARG A 106 7.62 -17.60 14.81
C ARG A 106 7.91 -19.08 15.05
N ALA A 107 9.11 -19.55 14.70
CA ALA A 107 9.49 -20.95 14.92
C ALA A 107 9.50 -21.32 16.42
N VAL A 108 9.98 -20.42 17.29
CA VAL A 108 9.98 -20.63 18.74
C VAL A 108 8.55 -20.69 19.30
N VAL A 109 7.68 -19.76 18.91
CA VAL A 109 6.27 -19.75 19.36
C VAL A 109 5.53 -21.00 18.88
N ALA A 110 5.70 -21.39 17.62
CA ALA A 110 5.08 -22.61 17.08
C ALA A 110 5.56 -23.89 17.78
N ALA A 111 6.84 -23.96 18.14
CA ALA A 111 7.39 -25.08 18.90
C ALA A 111 6.80 -25.17 20.32
N TYR A 112 6.65 -24.01 20.98
CA TYR A 112 6.03 -23.92 22.32
C TYR A 112 4.54 -24.32 22.30
N ASP A 113 3.78 -23.83 21.32
CA ASP A 113 2.37 -24.20 21.16
C ASP A 113 2.21 -25.71 20.93
N SER A 114 3.11 -26.30 20.13
CA SER A 114 3.11 -27.75 19.85
C SER A 114 3.42 -28.58 21.10
N SER A 115 4.35 -28.13 21.96
CA SER A 115 4.67 -28.86 23.19
C SER A 115 3.53 -28.84 24.20
N ASN A 116 2.85 -27.70 24.37
CA ASN A 116 1.72 -27.58 25.30
C ASN A 116 0.52 -28.41 24.83
N ALA A 117 0.24 -28.43 23.51
CA ALA A 117 -0.84 -29.25 22.95
C ALA A 117 -0.65 -30.76 23.22
N VAL A 118 0.60 -31.24 23.29
CA VAL A 118 0.90 -32.64 23.63
C VAL A 118 0.70 -32.93 25.11
N GLU A 119 0.96 -31.95 25.98
CA GLU A 119 0.77 -32.08 27.42
C GLU A 119 -0.73 -32.15 27.79
N ASP A 120 -1.57 -31.34 27.14
CA ASP A 120 -3.03 -31.34 27.34
C ASP A 120 -3.73 -32.64 26.87
N VAL A 121 -3.12 -33.38 25.93
CA VAL A 121 -3.69 -34.62 25.38
C VAL A 121 -3.35 -35.86 26.23
N LYS A 122 -2.34 -35.79 27.11
CA LYS A 122 -2.08 -36.90 28.02
C LYS A 122 -3.24 -37.02 29.01
N PRO A 123 -3.91 -38.19 29.12
CA PRO A 123 -4.88 -38.40 30.18
C PRO A 123 -4.17 -38.13 31.50
N SER A 124 -4.83 -37.41 32.41
CA SER A 124 -4.39 -37.27 33.79
C SER A 124 -4.29 -38.67 34.40
N GLU A 125 -3.14 -39.32 34.26
CA GLU A 125 -2.72 -40.48 35.03
C GLU A 125 -2.48 -40.00 36.47
N LYS A 126 -3.57 -39.71 37.16
CA LYS A 126 -3.65 -39.62 38.60
C LYS A 126 -4.76 -40.57 39.03
N CYS A 127 -4.38 -41.84 39.14
CA CYS A 127 -5.06 -42.82 39.98
C CYS A 127 -4.13 -43.09 41.16
#